data_AF-A0A937WNT1-F1
#
_entry.id   AF-A0A937WNT1-F1
#
_cell.length_a   1.000
_cell.length_b   1.000
_cell.length_c   1.000
_cell.angle_alpha   90.00
_cell.angle_beta   90.00
_cell.angle_gamma   90.00
#
_symmetry.space_group_name_H-M   'P 1'
#
loop_
_entity.id
_entity.type
_entity.pdbx_description
1 polymer ?
#
loop_
_entity_poly.entity_id
_entity_poly.type
_entity_poly.pdbx_seq_one_letter_code
_entity_poly.pdbx_strand_id
1 'polypeptide(L)'
;MELFEPQKLARIRANLEKEGVTFVTGEEGERLALALGGEAIYIPEIGGPGIIVLGNAPSRSAVIEELIHLGQHRRFNWGDVSHFIPRLEIEAQHKLLQIGQRMGWTVEEIERIRRALKIWEAELK
;
A
#
# COMPACT_ATOMS: atom_id res chain seq x y z
N MET A 1 6.80 -15.06 7.69
CA MET A 1 6.11 -14.13 6.79
C MET A 1 4.81 -13.73 7.45
N GLU A 2 4.66 -12.47 7.87
CA GLU A 2 3.42 -11.97 8.49
C GLU A 2 2.38 -11.68 7.40
N LEU A 3 1.49 -12.63 7.14
CA LEU A 3 0.44 -12.48 6.13
C LEU A 3 -0.69 -11.56 6.62
N PHE A 4 -1.27 -10.81 5.70
CA PHE A 4 -2.52 -10.12 5.99
C PHE A 4 -3.66 -11.13 6.17
N GLU A 5 -4.55 -10.91 7.14
CA GLU A 5 -5.67 -11.81 7.41
C GLU A 5 -6.60 -11.98 6.18
N PRO A 6 -6.71 -13.17 5.57
CA PRO A 6 -7.40 -13.32 4.29
C PRO A 6 -8.87 -12.93 4.32
N GLN A 7 -9.58 -13.23 5.41
CA GLN A 7 -11.00 -12.88 5.57
C GLN A 7 -11.19 -11.36 5.69
N LYS A 8 -10.27 -10.68 6.38
CA LYS A 8 -10.29 -9.22 6.48
C LYS A 8 -10.00 -8.58 5.13
N LEU A 9 -9.05 -9.13 4.37
CA LEU A 9 -8.72 -8.67 3.02
C LEU A 9 -9.91 -8.81 2.08
N ALA A 10 -10.58 -9.97 2.10
CA ALA A 10 -11.78 -10.21 1.29
C ALA A 10 -12.89 -9.18 1.58
N ARG A 11 -13.10 -8.84 2.85
CA ARG A 11 -14.09 -7.81 3.26
C ARG A 11 -13.70 -6.41 2.78
N ILE A 12 -12.42 -6.04 2.92
CA ILE A 12 -11.91 -4.74 2.45
C ILE A 12 -12.07 -4.64 0.94
N ARG A 13 -11.62 -5.66 0.20
CA ARG A 13 -11.75 -5.77 -1.25
C ARG A 13 -13.19 -5.59 -1.71
N ALA A 14 -14.13 -6.37 -1.15
CA ALA A 14 -15.54 -6.31 -1.56
C ALA A 14 -16.19 -4.93 -1.31
N ASN A 15 -15.71 -4.16 -0.34
CA ASN A 15 -16.18 -2.80 -0.11
C ASN A 15 -15.55 -1.81 -1.09
N LEU A 16 -14.24 -1.93 -1.33
CA LEU A 16 -13.51 -1.06 -2.25
C LEU A 16 -13.92 -1.26 -3.72
N GLU A 17 -14.24 -2.49 -4.12
CA GLU A 17 -14.77 -2.78 -5.46
C GLU A 17 -16.13 -2.09 -5.70
N LYS A 18 -16.98 -1.94 -4.67
CA LYS A 18 -18.23 -1.17 -4.77
C LYS A 18 -17.98 0.34 -4.93
N GLU A 19 -16.83 0.81 -4.49
CA GLU A 19 -16.38 2.20 -4.64
C GLU A 19 -15.59 2.42 -5.95
N GLY A 20 -15.51 1.39 -6.79
CA GLY A 20 -14.87 1.43 -8.12
C GLY A 20 -13.40 1.02 -8.15
N VAL A 21 -12.79 0.63 -7.03
CA VAL A 21 -11.40 0.14 -7.01
C VAL A 21 -11.32 -1.20 -7.72
N THR A 22 -10.40 -1.34 -8.67
CA THR A 22 -10.15 -2.62 -9.35
C THR A 22 -9.08 -3.41 -8.62
N PHE A 23 -9.26 -4.73 -8.48
CA PHE A 23 -8.27 -5.63 -7.88
C PHE A 23 -7.71 -6.61 -8.90
N VAL A 24 -6.37 -6.68 -9.01
CA VAL A 24 -5.66 -7.71 -9.78
C VAL A 24 -5.03 -8.70 -8.79
N THR A 25 -5.45 -9.96 -8.84
CA THR A 25 -5.08 -10.99 -7.85
C THR A 25 -4.74 -12.33 -8.52
N GLY A 26 -4.27 -13.31 -7.74
CA GLY A 26 -3.90 -14.63 -8.25
C GLY A 26 -2.58 -14.57 -9.03
N GLU A 27 -2.38 -15.48 -9.99
CA GLU A 27 -1.12 -15.53 -10.76
C GLU A 27 -0.82 -14.24 -11.52
N GLU A 28 -1.84 -13.55 -12.01
CA GLU A 28 -1.65 -12.26 -12.69
C GLU A 28 -1.22 -11.17 -11.71
N GLY A 29 -1.88 -11.09 -10.55
CA GLY A 29 -1.51 -10.15 -9.49
C GLY A 29 -0.09 -10.38 -8.98
N GLU A 30 0.30 -11.64 -8.77
CA GLU A 30 1.67 -12.02 -8.39
C GLU A 30 2.70 -11.58 -9.43
N ARG A 31 2.47 -11.91 -10.70
CA ARG A 31 3.39 -11.51 -11.79
C ARG A 31 3.53 -10.00 -11.88
N LEU A 32 2.42 -9.27 -11.79
CA LEU A 32 2.41 -7.82 -11.92
C LEU A 32 3.04 -7.13 -10.70
N ALA A 33 2.72 -7.56 -9.48
CA ALA A 33 3.32 -7.03 -8.26
C ALA A 33 4.85 -7.21 -8.28
N LEU A 34 5.32 -8.42 -8.62
CA LEU A 34 6.75 -8.71 -8.76
C LEU A 34 7.42 -7.86 -9.85
N ALA A 35 6.77 -7.70 -11.01
CA ALA A 35 7.30 -6.87 -12.10
C ALA A 35 7.41 -5.39 -11.71
N LEU A 36 6.57 -4.92 -10.80
CA LEU A 36 6.59 -3.58 -10.23
C LEU A 36 7.43 -3.48 -8.94
N GLY A 37 8.10 -4.56 -8.54
CA GLY A 37 9.05 -4.57 -7.43
C GLY A 37 8.43 -4.67 -6.03
N GLY A 38 7.17 -5.09 -5.90
CA GLY A 38 6.47 -5.19 -4.63
C GLY A 38 5.67 -6.48 -4.42
N GLU A 39 5.12 -6.62 -3.23
CA GLU A 39 4.19 -7.72 -2.87
C GLU A 39 2.72 -7.31 -3.07
N ALA A 40 2.45 -6.02 -2.99
CA ALA A 40 1.21 -5.35 -3.31
C ALA A 40 1.57 -3.99 -3.91
N ILE A 41 0.76 -3.46 -4.84
CA ILE A 41 0.99 -2.15 -5.47
C ILE A 41 -0.35 -1.45 -5.71
N TYR A 42 -0.45 -0.19 -5.33
CA TYR A 42 -1.51 0.71 -5.73
C TYR A 42 -1.09 1.51 -6.97
N ILE A 43 -1.90 1.45 -8.01
CA ILE A 43 -1.72 2.22 -9.24
C ILE A 43 -2.81 3.30 -9.30
N PRO A 44 -2.46 4.59 -9.14
CA PRO A 44 -3.42 5.68 -9.20
C PRO A 44 -3.98 5.87 -10.62
N GLU A 45 -5.26 6.22 -10.71
CA GLU A 45 -5.93 6.59 -11.97
C GLU A 45 -6.46 8.02 -11.85
N ILE A 46 -6.12 8.90 -12.79
CA ILE A 46 -6.62 10.29 -12.76
C ILE A 46 -8.14 10.28 -12.98
N GLY A 47 -8.87 10.89 -12.04
CA GLY A 47 -10.32 10.94 -12.03
C GLY A 47 -11.00 9.71 -11.44
N GLY A 48 -10.24 8.72 -10.95
CA GLY A 48 -10.77 7.46 -10.47
C GLY A 48 -10.02 6.82 -9.29
N PRO A 49 -10.62 5.81 -8.66
CA PRO A 49 -10.04 5.09 -7.53
C PRO A 49 -8.79 4.27 -7.87
N GLY A 50 -8.57 3.90 -9.14
CA GLY A 50 -7.40 3.15 -9.58
C GLY A 50 -7.44 1.65 -9.27
N ILE A 51 -6.26 1.04 -9.24
CA ILE A 51 -6.08 -0.42 -9.20
C ILE A 51 -5.22 -0.80 -8.00
N ILE A 52 -5.62 -1.84 -7.27
CA ILE A 52 -4.76 -2.52 -6.30
C ILE A 52 -4.35 -3.87 -6.88
N VAL A 53 -3.04 -4.07 -7.03
CA VAL A 53 -2.43 -5.33 -7.41
C VAL A 53 -1.99 -6.03 -6.13
N LEU A 54 -2.37 -7.30 -5.96
CA LEU A 54 -1.96 -8.11 -4.81
C LEU A 54 -1.28 -9.39 -5.30
N GLY A 55 -0.10 -9.66 -4.74
CA GLY A 55 0.52 -10.98 -4.83
C GLY A 55 -0.29 -12.06 -4.12
N ASN A 56 0.20 -13.29 -4.18
CA ASN A 56 -0.43 -14.47 -3.58
C ASN A 56 -0.31 -14.49 -2.06
N ALA A 57 0.76 -13.90 -1.53
CA ALA A 57 1.08 -13.94 -0.10
C ALA A 57 1.65 -12.60 0.41
N PRO A 58 0.98 -11.46 0.18
CA PRO A 58 1.52 -10.17 0.55
C PRO A 58 1.60 -10.05 2.07
N SER A 59 2.69 -9.43 2.53
CA SER A 59 2.85 -9.07 3.93
C SER A 59 1.76 -8.10 4.36
N ARG A 60 1.40 -8.15 5.64
CA ARG A 60 0.41 -7.21 6.17
C ARG A 60 0.84 -5.75 6.03
N SER A 61 2.13 -5.46 6.11
CA SER A 61 2.67 -4.12 5.92
C SER A 61 2.43 -3.63 4.50
N ALA A 62 2.73 -4.45 3.47
CA ALA A 62 2.55 -4.08 2.07
C ALA A 62 1.06 -3.79 1.76
N VAL A 63 0.14 -4.67 2.19
CA VAL A 63 -1.29 -4.42 1.98
C VAL A 63 -1.76 -3.13 2.65
N ILE A 64 -1.32 -2.85 3.88
CA ILE A 64 -1.75 -1.66 4.62
C ILE A 64 -1.19 -0.39 4.00
N GLU A 65 0.04 -0.42 3.52
CA GLU A 65 0.70 0.67 2.80
C GLU A 65 -0.09 1.06 1.54
N GLU A 66 -0.44 0.09 0.68
CA GLU A 66 -1.24 0.38 -0.51
C GLU A 66 -2.63 0.93 -0.19
N LEU A 67 -3.25 0.47 0.90
CA LEU A 67 -4.51 1.05 1.38
C LEU A 67 -4.34 2.49 1.90
N ILE A 68 -3.17 2.83 2.44
CA ILE A 68 -2.84 4.21 2.81
C ILE A 68 -2.71 5.05 1.53
N HIS A 69 -1.98 4.59 0.52
CA HIS A 69 -1.82 5.31 -0.75
C HIS A 69 -3.16 5.55 -1.47
N LEU A 70 -4.03 4.55 -1.53
CA LEU A 70 -5.40 4.71 -2.00
C LEU A 70 -6.13 5.83 -1.24
N GLY A 71 -6.04 5.80 0.10
CA GLY A 71 -6.63 6.82 0.96
C GLY A 71 -6.02 8.21 0.74
N GLN A 72 -4.71 8.30 0.48
CA GLN A 72 -4.04 9.54 0.15
C GLN A 72 -4.58 10.10 -1.16
N HIS A 73 -4.60 9.31 -2.24
CA HIS A 73 -5.11 9.73 -3.55
C HIS A 73 -6.59 10.14 -3.50
N ARG A 74 -7.41 9.44 -2.70
CA ARG A 74 -8.80 9.84 -2.41
C ARG A 74 -8.90 11.25 -1.83
N ARG A 75 -8.00 11.65 -0.91
CA ARG A 75 -7.99 13.01 -0.33
C ARG A 75 -7.67 14.09 -1.37
N PHE A 76 -6.96 13.75 -2.44
CA PHE A 76 -6.71 14.63 -3.57
C PHE A 76 -7.82 14.56 -4.63
N ASN A 77 -8.98 13.98 -4.29
CA ASN A 77 -10.10 13.82 -5.19
C ASN A 77 -9.71 13.12 -6.50
N TRP A 78 -8.85 12.11 -6.40
CA TRP A 78 -8.34 11.33 -7.53
C TRP A 78 -7.57 12.17 -8.57
N GLY A 79 -6.99 13.31 -8.14
CA GLY A 79 -6.15 14.15 -8.98
C GLY A 79 -4.71 13.64 -9.08
N ASP A 80 -3.95 14.20 -10.01
CA ASP A 80 -2.53 13.88 -10.15
C ASP A 80 -1.74 14.24 -8.87
N VAL A 81 -1.16 13.20 -8.25
CA VAL A 81 -0.34 13.30 -7.05
C VAL A 81 1.16 13.09 -7.31
N SER A 82 1.59 13.00 -8.58
CA SER A 82 2.97 12.71 -8.97
C SER A 82 3.99 13.64 -8.30
N HIS A 83 3.68 14.94 -8.24
CA HIS A 83 4.52 15.95 -7.59
C HIS A 83 4.62 15.80 -6.05
N PHE A 84 3.74 15.02 -5.44
CA PHE A 84 3.70 14.80 -4.00
C PHE A 84 4.25 13.43 -3.58
N ILE A 85 4.65 12.56 -4.52
CA ILE A 85 5.03 11.16 -4.25
C ILE A 85 5.99 11.05 -3.05
N PRO A 86 7.18 11.68 -3.03
CA PRO A 86 8.11 11.49 -1.90
C PRO A 86 7.51 11.89 -0.54
N ARG A 87 6.66 12.93 -0.51
CA ARG A 87 5.99 13.38 0.71
C ARG A 87 4.88 12.42 1.15
N LEU A 88 4.13 11.87 0.20
CA LEU A 88 3.08 10.89 0.46
C LEU A 88 3.67 9.57 0.95
N GLU A 89 4.78 9.14 0.38
CA GLU A 89 5.54 7.97 0.82
C GLU A 89 5.99 8.11 2.29
N ILE A 90 6.61 9.25 2.64
CA ILE A 90 7.01 9.52 4.03
C ILE A 90 5.80 9.52 4.98
N GLU A 91 4.69 10.15 4.59
CA GLU A 91 3.44 10.11 5.38
C GLU A 91 2.93 8.67 5.56
N ALA A 92 2.99 7.85 4.50
CA ALA A 92 2.56 6.46 4.52
C ALA A 92 3.43 5.64 5.48
N GLN A 93 4.76 5.76 5.39
CA GLN A 93 5.69 5.06 6.29
C GLN A 93 5.49 5.48 7.76
N HIS A 94 5.31 6.76 8.05
CA HIS A 94 5.01 7.20 9.43
C HIS A 94 3.71 6.61 9.95
N LYS A 95 2.65 6.57 9.11
CA LYS A 95 1.37 5.99 9.50
C LYS A 95 1.49 4.47 9.68
N LEU A 96 2.27 3.79 8.85
CA LEU A 96 2.54 2.37 8.95
C LEU A 96 3.29 2.03 10.26
N LEU A 97 4.27 2.86 10.65
CA LEU A 97 4.94 2.74 11.96
C LEU A 97 3.96 2.89 13.13
N GLN A 98 3.06 3.88 13.08
CA GLN A 98 2.05 4.09 14.13
C GLN A 98 1.08 2.89 14.24
N ILE A 99 0.66 2.34 13.10
CA ILE A 99 -0.19 1.14 13.06
C ILE A 99 0.57 -0.05 13.64
N GLY A 100 1.82 -0.27 13.21
CA GLY A 100 2.63 -1.37 13.68
C GLY A 100 2.89 -1.34 15.18
N GLN A 101 3.16 -0.16 15.74
CA GLN A 101 3.28 0.01 17.20
C GLN A 101 1.99 -0.35 17.94
N ARG A 102 0.83 0.12 17.45
CA ARG A 102 -0.48 -0.17 18.08
C ARG A 102 -0.87 -1.64 17.98
N MET A 103 -0.47 -2.31 16.91
CA MET A 103 -0.80 -3.71 16.64
C MET A 103 0.24 -4.70 17.18
N GLY A 104 1.31 -4.22 17.83
CA GLY A 104 2.37 -5.07 18.37
C GLY A 104 3.16 -5.82 17.29
N TRP A 105 3.51 -5.13 16.19
CA TRP A 105 4.36 -5.70 15.14
C TRP A 105 5.77 -6.02 15.66
N THR A 106 6.43 -6.97 15.02
CA THR A 106 7.78 -7.41 15.38
C THR A 106 8.80 -6.32 15.16
N VAL A 107 9.95 -6.42 15.83
CA VAL A 107 11.04 -5.45 15.64
C VAL A 107 11.51 -5.48 14.19
N GLU A 108 11.55 -6.65 13.56
CA GLU A 108 11.94 -6.86 12.18
C GLU A 108 11.01 -6.13 11.20
N GLU A 109 9.68 -6.18 11.44
CA GLU A 109 8.70 -5.41 10.66
C GLU A 109 8.93 -3.91 10.80
N ILE A 110 9.07 -3.42 12.03
CA ILE A 110 9.29 -2.00 12.30
C ILE A 110 10.59 -1.52 11.64
N GLU A 111 11.65 -2.33 11.67
CA GLU A 111 12.92 -1.99 11.04
C GLU A 111 12.86 -2.00 9.51
N ARG A 112 12.06 -2.87 8.87
CA ARG A 112 11.80 -2.79 7.42
C ARG A 112 11.19 -1.44 7.04
N ILE A 113 10.16 -1.01 7.77
CA ILE A 113 9.45 0.25 7.55
C ILE A 113 10.38 1.45 7.78
N ARG A 114 11.21 1.41 8.84
CA ARG A 114 12.20 2.47 9.11
C ARG A 114 13.25 2.59 8.01
N ARG A 115 13.67 1.48 7.39
CA ARG A 115 14.59 1.52 6.25
C ARG A 115 13.94 2.14 5.03
N ALA A 116 12.70 1.77 4.71
CA ALA A 116 11.94 2.38 3.62
C ALA A 116 11.77 3.89 3.83
N LEU A 117 11.39 4.32 5.04
CA LEU A 117 11.29 5.73 5.42
C LEU A 117 12.60 6.50 5.14
N LYS A 118 13.75 5.97 5.55
CA LYS A 118 15.04 6.62 5.34
C LYS A 118 15.40 6.81 3.86
N ILE A 119 14.96 5.90 2.99
CA ILE A 119 15.18 6.02 1.54
C ILE A 119 14.41 7.24 1.02
N TRP A 120 13.12 7.33 1.32
CA TRP A 120 12.28 8.44 0.89
C TRP A 120 12.69 9.80 1.50
N GLU A 121 13.12 9.81 2.77
CA GLU A 121 13.68 11.01 3.40
C GLU A 121 14.97 11.51 2.73
N ALA A 122 15.75 10.60 2.12
CA ALA A 122 16.93 10.98 1.36
C ALA A 122 16.59 11.56 -0.02
N GLU A 123 15.48 11.14 -0.64
CA GLU A 123 15.02 11.69 -1.92
C GLU A 123 14.47 13.13 -1.83
N LEU A 124 14.09 13.57 -0.63
CA LEU A 124 13.66 14.96 -0.38
C LEU A 124 14.82 15.95 -0.12
N LYS A 125 16.07 15.48 -0.07
CA LYS A 125 17.25 16.32 0.18
C LYS A 125 17.91 16.76 -1.12
#